data_AF-A0A089KT29-F1
#
_entry.id   AF-A0A089KT29-F1
#
_cell.length_a   1.000
_cell.length_b   1.000
_cell.length_c   1.000
_cell.angle_alpha   90.00
_cell.angle_beta   90.00
_cell.angle_gamma   90.00
#
_symmetry.space_group_name_H-M   'P 1'
#
loop_
_entity.id
_entity.type
_entity.pdbx_description
1 polymer ?
#
loop_
_entity_poly.entity_id
_entity_poly.type
_entity_poly.pdbx_seq_one_letter_code
_entity_poly.pdbx_strand_id
1 'polypeptide(L)'
;MTDFSAEQAVWTSKLKEAYGETVELEDEQGRSSVYNIVAEFEVGDRAYAVLAGSGKNAEREILRIVVSPDGVPELESIVDDEEWEDVSELYDELTFPAEDTE
;
A
#
# COMPACT_ATOMS: atom_id res chain seq x y z
N MET A 1 11.52 -13.66 -10.89
CA MET A 1 10.24 -13.69 -11.63
C MET A 1 9.26 -13.24 -10.58
N THR A 2 8.94 -11.97 -10.63
CA THR A 2 7.99 -11.30 -9.76
C THR A 2 6.69 -12.11 -9.81
N ASP A 3 6.16 -12.52 -8.66
CA ASP A 3 4.92 -13.31 -8.58
C ASP A 3 3.71 -12.40 -8.85
N PHE A 4 3.88 -11.09 -8.68
CA PHE A 4 2.88 -10.09 -8.97
C PHE A 4 3.01 -9.49 -10.37
N SER A 5 1.88 -9.22 -11.02
CA SER A 5 1.81 -8.56 -12.34
C SER A 5 0.73 -7.48 -12.31
N ALA A 6 0.95 -6.33 -12.95
CA ALA A 6 -0.05 -5.24 -12.98
C ALA A 6 -1.39 -5.68 -13.58
N GLU A 7 -1.37 -6.65 -14.48
CA GLU A 7 -2.58 -7.23 -15.08
C GLU A 7 -3.49 -7.93 -14.05
N GLN A 8 -2.92 -8.42 -12.95
CA GLN A 8 -3.65 -9.07 -11.86
C GLN A 8 -3.98 -8.10 -10.72
N ALA A 9 -3.38 -6.91 -10.74
CA ALA A 9 -3.60 -5.92 -9.70
C ALA A 9 -4.86 -5.09 -9.99
N VAL A 10 -5.66 -4.86 -8.95
CA VAL A 10 -6.92 -4.11 -9.02
C VAL A 10 -6.86 -2.96 -8.02
N TRP A 11 -7.05 -1.74 -8.50
CA TRP A 11 -7.18 -0.56 -7.66
C TRP A 11 -8.38 -0.72 -6.72
N THR A 12 -8.13 -0.54 -5.43
CA THR A 12 -9.14 -0.66 -4.39
C THR A 12 -9.24 0.63 -3.58
N SER A 13 -10.20 0.69 -2.66
CA SER A 13 -10.38 1.82 -1.75
C SER A 13 -10.86 1.36 -0.38
N LYS A 14 -10.58 0.11 -0.01
CA LYS A 14 -11.03 -0.50 1.27
C LYS A 14 -10.52 0.28 2.48
N LEU A 15 -9.28 0.75 2.44
CA LEU A 15 -8.69 1.53 3.52
C LEU A 15 -9.36 2.91 3.57
N LYS A 16 -9.55 3.54 2.40
CA LYS A 16 -10.29 4.81 2.29
C LYS A 16 -11.73 4.74 2.75
N GLU A 17 -12.43 3.65 2.46
CA GLU A 17 -13.79 3.42 2.91
C GLU A 17 -13.88 3.21 4.42
N ALA A 18 -12.85 2.60 5.03
CA ALA A 18 -12.79 2.35 6.47
C ALA A 18 -12.31 3.57 7.29
N TYR A 19 -11.27 4.27 6.83
CA TYR A 19 -10.59 5.34 7.57
C TYR A 19 -10.73 6.74 6.97
N GLY A 20 -11.12 6.87 5.70
CA GLY A 20 -11.14 8.13 4.96
C GLY A 20 -9.86 8.38 4.15
N GLU A 21 -9.53 9.63 3.83
CA GLU A 21 -8.38 9.95 2.96
C GLU A 21 -7.01 9.78 3.66
N THR A 22 -7.02 9.65 4.98
CA THR A 22 -5.82 9.56 5.83
C THR A 22 -6.01 8.49 6.90
N VAL A 23 -4.93 7.78 7.22
CA VAL A 23 -4.91 6.77 8.29
C VAL A 23 -3.98 7.22 9.42
N GLU A 24 -4.42 7.03 10.66
CA GLU A 24 -3.58 7.21 11.85
C GLU A 24 -3.00 5.84 12.22
N LEU A 25 -1.67 5.73 12.19
CA LEU A 25 -0.96 4.51 12.56
C LEU A 25 -0.21 4.73 13.86
N GLU A 26 -0.34 3.78 14.78
CA GLU A 26 0.47 3.71 15.98
C GLU A 26 1.68 2.79 15.73
N ASP A 27 2.88 3.36 15.82
CA ASP A 27 4.13 2.60 15.81
C ASP A 27 4.30 1.75 17.07
N GLU A 28 5.22 0.77 17.04
CA GLU A 28 5.58 -0.09 18.18
C GLU A 28 6.01 0.68 19.46
N GLN A 29 6.36 1.96 19.31
CA GLN A 29 6.71 2.87 20.40
C GLN A 29 5.50 3.61 21.00
N GLY A 30 4.27 3.30 20.57
CA GLY A 30 3.05 4.01 20.97
C GLY A 30 2.96 5.41 20.38
N ARG A 31 3.59 5.64 19.22
CA ARG A 31 3.57 6.95 18.54
C ARG A 31 2.56 6.90 17.40
N SER A 32 1.47 7.64 17.56
CA SER A 32 0.46 7.87 16.52
C SER A 32 0.98 8.88 15.50
N SER A 33 1.07 8.48 14.23
CA SER A 33 1.42 9.34 13.10
C SER A 33 0.34 9.27 12.03
N VAL A 34 0.00 10.41 11.44
CA VAL A 34 -1.02 10.50 10.38
C VAL A 34 -0.35 10.41 9.02
N TYR A 35 -0.80 9.44 8.24
CA TYR A 35 -0.36 9.16 6.88
C TYR A 35 -1.49 9.42 5.88
N ASN A 36 -1.12 9.93 4.71
CA ASN A 36 -2.05 10.10 3.60
C ASN A 36 -2.06 8.83 2.76
N ILE A 37 -3.25 8.35 2.43
CA ILE A 37 -3.41 7.16 1.59
C ILE A 37 -3.27 7.59 0.13
N VAL A 38 -2.08 7.35 -0.43
CA VAL A 38 -1.73 7.74 -1.81
C VAL A 38 -2.40 6.80 -2.79
N ALA A 39 -2.27 5.49 -2.54
CA ALA A 39 -2.70 4.44 -3.43
C ALA A 39 -3.07 3.18 -2.63
N GLU A 40 -3.99 2.40 -3.16
CA GLU A 40 -4.40 1.11 -2.58
C GLU A 40 -4.71 0.17 -3.74
N PHE A 41 -4.15 -1.04 -3.71
CA PHE A 41 -4.39 -2.04 -4.74
C PHE A 41 -4.37 -3.43 -4.13
N GLU A 42 -5.14 -4.34 -4.71
CA GLU A 42 -5.05 -5.77 -4.40
C GLU A 42 -4.41 -6.51 -5.56
N VAL A 43 -3.60 -7.52 -5.25
CA VAL A 43 -2.99 -8.41 -6.24
C VAL A 43 -3.05 -9.84 -5.71
N GLY A 44 -3.70 -10.71 -6.49
CA GLY A 44 -3.96 -12.09 -6.06
C GLY A 44 -4.89 -12.16 -4.84
N ASP A 45 -4.36 -12.63 -3.71
CA ASP A 45 -5.08 -12.74 -2.43
C ASP A 45 -4.61 -11.69 -1.40
N ARG A 46 -3.76 -10.75 -1.83
CA ARG A 46 -3.11 -9.77 -0.95
C ARG A 46 -3.50 -8.37 -1.35
N ALA A 47 -3.61 -7.49 -0.36
CA ALA A 47 -3.89 -6.08 -0.58
C ALA A 47 -2.78 -5.22 0.02
N TYR A 48 -2.49 -4.10 -0.64
CA TYR A 48 -1.38 -3.21 -0.31
C TYR A 48 -1.85 -1.77 -0.35
N ALA A 49 -1.31 -0.96 0.56
CA ALA A 49 -1.54 0.47 0.65
C ALA A 49 -0.21 1.21 0.57
N VAL A 50 -0.17 2.24 -0.26
CA VAL A 50 0.94 3.18 -0.33
C VAL A 50 0.58 4.41 0.49
N LEU A 51 1.35 4.63 1.54
CA LEU A 51 1.19 5.72 2.48
C LEU A 51 2.27 6.77 2.28
N ALA A 52 1.90 8.05 2.40
CA ALA A 52 2.85 9.14 2.46
C ALA A 52 2.74 9.84 3.81
N GLY A 53 3.87 9.92 4.53
CA GLY A 53 3.93 10.62 5.81
C GLY A 53 3.63 12.12 5.67
N SER A 54 3.30 12.75 6.80
CA SER A 54 3.05 14.20 6.86
C SER A 54 4.37 14.98 6.89
N GLY A 55 5.00 15.19 5.73
CA GLY A 55 6.25 15.95 5.62
C GLY A 55 6.67 16.24 4.18
N LYS A 56 7.41 17.34 3.95
CA LYS A 56 7.89 17.73 2.60
C LYS A 56 8.90 16.75 1.97
N ASN A 57 9.50 15.86 2.76
CA ASN A 57 10.37 14.77 2.32
C ASN A 57 9.92 13.45 2.95
N ALA A 58 8.63 13.30 3.22
CA ALA A 58 8.14 12.02 3.73
C ALA A 58 8.26 10.99 2.62
N GLU A 59 8.97 9.90 2.95
CA GLU A 59 9.10 8.76 2.07
C GLU A 59 7.74 8.08 1.94
N ARG A 60 7.51 7.49 0.76
CA ARG A 60 6.33 6.66 0.55
C ARG A 60 6.65 5.29 1.13
N GLU A 61 5.72 4.77 1.91
CA GLU A 61 5.84 3.45 2.52
C GLU A 61 4.72 2.56 2.00
N ILE A 62 5.08 1.35 1.59
CA ILE A 62 4.13 0.34 1.14
C ILE A 62 3.90 -0.62 2.31
N LEU A 63 2.65 -0.72 2.73
CA LEU A 63 2.21 -1.59 3.82
C LEU A 63 1.17 -2.59 3.28
N ARG A 64 1.13 -3.77 3.88
CA ARG A 64 0.14 -4.79 3.56
C ARG A 64 -1.16 -4.52 4.30
N ILE A 65 -2.27 -4.58 3.59
CA ILE A 65 -3.61 -4.50 4.16
C ILE A 65 -4.05 -5.91 4.57
N VAL A 66 -4.30 -6.11 5.86
CA VAL A 66 -4.79 -7.37 6.41
C VAL A 66 -6.14 -7.15 7.07
N VAL A 67 -7.14 -7.96 6.78
CA VAL A 67 -8.47 -7.78 7.39
C VAL A 67 -8.53 -8.59 8.69
N SER A 68 -8.71 -7.90 9.81
CA SER A 68 -8.88 -8.54 11.13
C SER A 68 -10.15 -9.38 11.17
N PRO A 69 -10.28 -10.33 12.13
CA PRO A 69 -11.51 -11.10 12.32
C PRO A 69 -12.76 -10.22 12.59
N ASP A 70 -12.56 -9.00 13.09
CA ASP A 70 -13.61 -8.01 13.31
C ASP A 70 -14.06 -7.29 12.02
N GLY A 71 -13.44 -7.59 10.86
CA GLY A 71 -13.76 -7.01 9.56
C GLY A 71 -13.15 -5.63 9.32
N VAL A 72 -12.23 -5.19 10.18
CA VAL A 72 -11.51 -3.92 10.06
C VAL A 72 -10.22 -4.16 9.26
N PRO A 73 -9.90 -3.34 8.24
CA PRO A 73 -8.63 -3.45 7.54
C PRO A 73 -7.49 -2.87 8.39
N GLU A 74 -6.53 -3.67 8.78
CA GLU A 74 -5.30 -3.26 9.45
C GLU A 74 -4.14 -3.17 8.46
N LEU A 75 -3.09 -2.45 8.86
CA LEU A 75 -1.88 -2.29 8.07
C LEU A 75 -0.71 -2.96 8.77
N GLU A 76 0.06 -3.73 7.99
CA GLU A 76 1.22 -4.46 8.46
C GLU A 76 2.45 -4.13 7.61
N SER A 77 3.59 -3.93 8.26
CA SER A 77 4.86 -3.70 7.58
C SER A 77 5.33 -4.95 6.84
N ILE A 78 5.81 -4.78 5.61
CA ILE A 78 6.35 -5.87 4.82
C ILE A 78 7.76 -6.17 5.33
N VAL A 79 7.91 -7.28 6.05
CA VAL A 79 9.20 -7.74 6.63
C VAL A 79 10.00 -8.63 5.69
N ASP A 80 9.38 -9.07 4.60
CA ASP A 80 9.97 -9.96 3.61
C ASP A 80 10.52 -9.12 2.45
N ASP A 81 11.84 -9.11 2.26
CA ASP A 81 12.50 -8.28 1.25
C ASP A 81 12.06 -8.65 -0.18
N GLU A 82 11.83 -9.93 -0.47
CA GLU A 82 11.36 -10.39 -1.78
C GLU A 82 9.97 -9.81 -2.06
N GLU A 83 9.05 -9.92 -1.09
CA GLU A 83 7.71 -9.31 -1.19
C GLU A 83 7.77 -7.79 -1.39
N TRP A 84 8.70 -7.12 -0.71
CA TRP A 84 8.88 -5.67 -0.82
C TRP A 84 9.36 -5.27 -2.23
N GLU A 85 10.35 -5.97 -2.78
CA GLU A 85 10.82 -5.73 -4.15
C GLU A 85 9.69 -5.96 -5.16
N ASP A 86 8.97 -7.07 -5.03
CA ASP A 86 7.85 -7.47 -5.88
C ASP A 86 6.74 -6.40 -5.92
N VAL A 87 6.28 -5.94 -4.76
CA VAL A 87 5.19 -4.94 -4.68
C VAL A 87 5.64 -3.54 -5.10
N SER A 88 6.90 -3.19 -4.85
CA SER A 88 7.47 -1.91 -5.23
C SER A 88 7.58 -1.79 -6.75
N GLU A 89 8.07 -2.84 -7.41
CA GLU A 89 8.10 -2.94 -8.88
C GLU A 89 6.69 -2.89 -9.48
N LEU A 90 5.74 -3.66 -8.91
CA LEU A 90 4.34 -3.64 -9.31
C LEU A 90 3.73 -2.23 -9.20
N TYR A 91 3.97 -1.54 -8.09
CA TYR A 91 3.42 -0.21 -7.87
C TYR A 91 3.97 0.80 -8.88
N ASP A 92 5.27 0.73 -9.21
CA ASP A 92 5.87 1.58 -10.23
C ASP A 92 5.25 1.30 -11.60
N GLU A 93 5.07 0.03 -11.98
CA GLU A 93 4.38 -0.39 -13.21
C GLU A 93 2.92 0.10 -13.27
N LEU A 94 2.20 0.02 -12.16
CA LEU A 94 0.81 0.50 -12.05
C LEU A 94 0.69 2.03 -12.11
N THR A 95 1.67 2.75 -11.58
CA THR A 95 1.67 4.22 -11.49
C THR A 95 2.22 4.86 -12.77
N PHE A 96 3.21 4.21 -13.37
CA PHE A 96 3.89 4.61 -14.59
C PHE A 96 3.78 3.47 -15.62
N PRO A 97 2.56 3.15 -16.09
CA PRO A 97 2.44 2.24 -17.22
C PRO A 97 3.24 2.87 -18.36
N ALA A 98 4.22 2.13 -18.91
CA ALA A 98 5.14 2.65 -19.92
C ALA A 98 4.35 3.49 -20.93
N GLU A 99 4.58 4.80 -20.92
CA GLU A 99 3.92 5.71 -21.85
C GLU A 99 4.32 5.25 -23.26
N ASP A 100 3.41 4.53 -23.92
CA ASP A 100 3.44 4.29 -25.36
C ASP A 100 3.29 5.67 -26.00
N THR A 101 4.40 6.38 -26.07
CA THR A 101 4.51 7.68 -26.69
C THR A 101 4.71 7.39 -28.18
N GLU A 102 3.61 7.26 -28.91
CA GLU A 102 3.56 7.17 -30.38
C GLU A 102 4.29 8.32 -31.08
#